data_AF-A0A7G6TZZ5-F1
#
_entry.id   AF-A0A7G6TZZ5-F1
#
_cell.length_a   1.000
_cell.length_b   1.000
_cell.length_c   1.000
_cell.angle_alpha   90.00
_cell.angle_beta   90.00
_cell.angle_gamma   90.00
#
_symmetry.space_group_name_H-M   'P 1'
#
loop_
_entity.id
_entity.type
_entity.pdbx_description
1 polymer ?
#
loop_
_entity_poly.entity_id
_entity_poly.type
_entity_poly.pdbx_seq_one_letter_code
_entity_poly.pdbx_strand_id
1 'polypeptide(L)'
;MNALIATYIAWIIAQTGFVPPAHPPIHFATSAEMAVLSGAPENSGLEFQALYSREQGAIYLPHEWQPVNLRQKSALLHELVHHVQRANNVEAPCVAAHERQAYDLQMKWLREQGVEDPYSLVGTNELTIYMVSVCRDGS
;
A
#
# COMPACT_ATOMS: atom_id res chain seq x y z
N MET A 1 10.76 12.78 4.04
CA MET A 1 10.41 11.41 3.63
C MET A 1 10.91 10.36 4.62
N ASN A 2 12.21 10.23 4.88
CA ASN A 2 12.76 9.18 5.76
C ASN A 2 12.14 9.10 7.17
N ALA A 3 11.90 10.23 7.83
CA ALA A 3 11.26 10.23 9.15
C ALA A 3 9.81 9.73 9.11
N LEU A 4 9.08 10.04 8.02
CA LEU A 4 7.71 9.55 7.81
C LEU A 4 7.71 8.02 7.62
N ILE A 5 8.62 7.51 6.80
CA ILE A 5 8.79 6.06 6.57
C ILE A 5 9.13 5.35 7.89
N ALA A 6 10.09 5.88 8.66
CA ALA A 6 10.45 5.31 9.96
C ALA A 6 9.25 5.26 10.91
N THR A 7 8.46 6.33 10.95
CA THR A 7 7.24 6.42 11.78
C THR A 7 6.21 5.38 11.35
N TYR A 8 6.00 5.22 10.04
CA TYR A 8 5.05 4.23 9.51
C TYR A 8 5.51 2.80 9.74
N ILE A 9 6.78 2.48 9.50
CA ILE A 9 7.34 1.16 9.79
C ILE A 9 7.19 0.84 11.29
N ALA A 10 7.54 1.78 12.17
CA ALA A 10 7.36 1.61 13.61
C ALA A 10 5.90 1.37 13.99
N TRP A 11 4.97 2.13 13.41
CA TRP A 11 3.54 1.94 13.63
C TRP A 11 3.07 0.57 13.12
N ILE A 12 3.45 0.15 11.90
CA ILE A 12 3.09 -1.16 11.32
C ILE A 12 3.59 -2.31 12.20
N ILE A 13 4.82 -2.23 12.70
CA ILE A 13 5.38 -3.24 13.61
C ILE A 13 4.61 -3.31 14.92
N ALA A 14 4.21 -2.15 15.47
CA ALA A 14 3.39 -2.12 16.68
C ALA A 14 2.01 -2.79 16.46
N GLN A 15 1.48 -2.79 15.22
CA GLN A 15 0.22 -3.45 14.89
C GLN A 15 0.37 -4.94 14.57
N THR A 16 1.53 -5.37 14.07
CA THR A 16 1.71 -6.71 13.48
C THR A 16 2.64 -7.62 14.28
N GLY A 17 3.54 -7.05 15.10
CA GLY A 17 4.61 -7.77 15.78
C GLY A 17 5.77 -8.19 14.86
N PHE A 18 5.79 -7.74 13.62
CA PHE A 18 6.85 -8.05 12.65
C PHE A 18 8.19 -7.39 12.98
N VAL A 19 9.28 -7.90 12.40
CA VAL A 19 10.61 -7.31 12.53
C VAL A 19 10.74 -6.09 11.60
N PRO A 20 11.32 -4.96 12.05
CA PRO A 20 11.56 -3.80 11.19
C PRO A 20 12.48 -4.14 10.02
N PRO A 21 12.03 -3.94 8.76
CA PRO A 21 12.93 -3.99 7.62
C PRO A 21 13.75 -2.70 7.50
N ALA A 22 14.77 -2.75 6.63
CA ALA A 22 15.38 -1.52 6.11
C ALA A 22 14.33 -0.68 5.36
N HIS A 23 14.58 0.62 5.22
CA HIS A 23 13.66 1.47 4.45
C HIS A 23 13.70 1.10 2.96
N PRO A 24 12.54 0.99 2.27
CA PRO A 24 12.52 0.81 0.83
C PRO A 24 12.96 2.11 0.13
N PRO A 25 13.59 2.00 -1.06
CA PRO A 25 13.74 3.13 -1.95
C PRO A 25 12.36 3.72 -2.30
N ILE A 26 12.28 5.06 -2.37
CA ILE A 26 11.11 5.77 -2.87
C ILE A 26 11.46 6.40 -4.21
N HIS A 27 10.66 6.10 -5.23
CA HIS A 27 10.72 6.72 -6.54
C HIS A 27 9.46 7.54 -6.77
N PHE A 28 9.61 8.65 -7.51
CA PHE A 28 8.47 9.38 -8.03
C PHE A 28 8.32 9.04 -9.52
N ALA A 29 7.09 8.80 -9.95
CA ALA A 29 6.79 8.35 -11.29
C ALA A 29 5.45 8.93 -11.78
N THR A 30 5.25 8.89 -13.09
CA THR A 30 3.97 9.18 -13.74
C THR A 30 3.02 7.99 -13.62
N SER A 31 1.72 8.22 -13.76
CA SER A 31 0.71 7.14 -13.78
C SER A 31 0.98 6.10 -14.87
N ALA A 32 1.52 6.52 -16.03
CA ALA A 32 1.87 5.62 -17.12
C ALA A 32 3.02 4.68 -16.72
N GLU A 33 4.10 5.21 -16.14
CA GLU A 33 5.22 4.39 -15.64
C GLU A 33 4.77 3.42 -14.54
N MET A 34 3.90 3.88 -13.63
CA MET A 34 3.34 3.02 -12.58
C MET A 34 2.44 1.92 -13.15
N ALA A 35 1.64 2.20 -14.18
CA ALA A 35 0.81 1.19 -14.85
C ALA A 35 1.68 0.10 -15.51
N VAL A 36 2.78 0.49 -16.17
CA VAL A 36 3.75 -0.47 -16.73
C VAL A 36 4.34 -1.34 -15.63
N LEU A 37 4.75 -0.75 -14.50
CA LEU A 37 5.33 -1.48 -13.37
C LEU A 37 4.34 -2.42 -12.69
N SER A 38 3.05 -2.09 -12.66
CA SER A 38 2.01 -2.95 -12.11
C SER A 38 1.58 -4.07 -13.06
N GLY A 39 2.10 -4.11 -14.29
CA GLY A 39 1.63 -5.00 -15.35
C GLY A 39 0.23 -4.65 -15.87
N ALA A 40 -0.28 -3.46 -15.55
CA ALA A 40 -1.54 -2.96 -16.10
C ALA A 40 -1.32 -2.43 -17.52
N PRO A 41 -2.34 -2.46 -18.39
CA PRO A 41 -2.27 -1.77 -19.68
C PRO A 41 -1.97 -0.28 -19.48
N GLU A 42 -1.09 0.30 -20.33
CA GLU A 42 -0.72 1.72 -20.27
C GLU A 42 -1.94 2.66 -20.32
N ASN A 43 -3.01 2.26 -21.02
CA ASN A 43 -4.27 3.01 -21.14
C ASN A 43 -5.36 2.54 -20.18
N SER A 44 -5.00 1.88 -19.08
CA SER A 44 -5.98 1.39 -18.09
C SER A 44 -6.75 2.51 -17.39
N GLY A 45 -6.24 3.75 -17.43
CA GLY A 45 -6.83 4.88 -16.71
C GLY A 45 -6.75 4.73 -15.19
N LEU A 46 -5.94 3.78 -14.70
CA LEU A 46 -5.73 3.55 -13.27
C LEU A 46 -4.90 4.70 -12.68
N GLU A 47 -5.51 5.44 -11.77
CA GLU A 47 -4.80 6.43 -10.96
C GLU A 47 -4.24 5.77 -9.70
N PHE A 48 -2.96 5.45 -9.72
CA PHE A 48 -2.26 4.92 -8.56
C PHE A 48 -1.97 6.05 -7.56
N GLN A 49 -2.33 5.86 -6.29
CA GLN A 49 -1.91 6.75 -5.22
C GLN A 49 -0.51 6.39 -4.66
N ALA A 50 -0.13 5.12 -4.83
CA ALA A 50 1.19 4.55 -4.57
C ALA A 50 1.24 3.16 -5.24
N LEU A 51 2.44 2.58 -5.37
CA LEU A 51 2.65 1.21 -5.85
C LEU A 51 3.90 0.61 -5.21
N TYR A 52 3.80 -0.59 -4.64
CA TYR A 52 4.95 -1.38 -4.24
C TYR A 52 5.38 -2.35 -5.34
N SER A 53 6.60 -2.20 -5.84
CA SER A 53 7.22 -3.19 -6.71
C SER A 53 7.83 -4.31 -5.87
N ARG A 54 7.22 -5.50 -5.88
CA ARG A 54 7.78 -6.67 -5.20
C ARG A 54 9.12 -7.09 -5.79
N GLU A 55 9.31 -6.96 -7.11
CA GLU A 55 10.57 -7.32 -7.78
C GLU A 55 11.73 -6.45 -7.29
N GLN A 56 11.51 -5.13 -7.25
CA GLN A 56 12.56 -4.16 -6.91
C GLN A 56 12.64 -3.88 -5.41
N GLY A 57 11.64 -4.28 -4.63
CA GLY A 57 11.54 -3.96 -3.20
C GLY A 57 11.41 -2.45 -2.94
N ALA A 58 10.81 -1.72 -3.87
CA ALA A 58 10.74 -0.26 -3.88
C ALA A 58 9.30 0.25 -3.97
N ILE A 59 9.06 1.47 -3.49
CA ILE A 59 7.76 2.13 -3.54
C ILE A 59 7.81 3.27 -4.56
N TYR A 60 6.78 3.34 -5.39
CA TYR A 60 6.56 4.39 -6.37
C TYR A 60 5.40 5.27 -5.92
N LEU A 61 5.60 6.58 -5.95
CA LEU A 61 4.60 7.59 -5.65
C LEU A 61 4.38 8.47 -6.88
N PRO A 62 3.17 9.01 -7.09
CA PRO A 62 2.95 10.00 -8.15
C PRO A 62 3.82 11.24 -7.94
N HIS A 63 4.25 11.90 -9.02
CA HIS A 63 5.03 13.15 -8.94
C HIS A 63 4.33 14.24 -8.10
N GLU A 64 3.01 14.27 -8.13
CA GLU A 64 2.14 15.18 -7.39
C GLU A 64 1.81 14.71 -5.97
N TRP A 65 2.52 13.70 -5.44
CA TRP A 65 2.32 13.23 -4.07
C TRP A 65 2.64 14.33 -3.06
N GLN A 66 1.74 14.51 -2.08
CA GLN A 66 1.81 15.54 -1.07
C GLN A 66 1.74 14.94 0.34
N PRO A 67 2.68 15.31 1.23
CA PRO A 67 2.74 14.78 2.60
C PRO A 67 1.60 15.27 3.51
N VAL A 68 0.76 16.19 3.04
CA VAL A 68 -0.40 16.72 3.78
C VAL A 68 -1.71 16.03 3.36
N ASN A 69 -1.73 15.34 2.22
CA ASN A 69 -2.92 14.68 1.71
C ASN A 69 -3.07 13.31 2.39
N LEU A 70 -4.11 13.16 3.22
CA LEU A 70 -4.35 11.93 3.99
C LEU A 70 -4.58 10.69 3.09
N ARG A 71 -5.19 10.86 1.91
CA ARG A 71 -5.39 9.75 0.95
C ARG A 71 -4.05 9.25 0.41
N GLN A 72 -3.18 10.16 0.00
CA GLN A 72 -1.85 9.82 -0.52
C GLN A 72 -0.92 9.28 0.58
N LYS A 73 -1.02 9.82 1.79
CA LYS A 73 -0.32 9.32 2.98
C LYS A 73 -0.74 7.90 3.35
N SER A 74 -2.03 7.59 3.29
CA SER A 74 -2.53 6.26 3.65
C SER A 74 -2.19 5.23 2.57
N ALA A 75 -2.15 5.62 1.29
CA ALA A 75 -1.63 4.79 0.22
C ALA A 75 -0.14 4.45 0.42
N LEU A 76 0.71 5.41 0.81
CA LEU A 76 2.10 5.09 1.17
C LEU A 76 2.19 4.10 2.34
N LEU A 77 1.33 4.25 3.36
CA LEU A 77 1.29 3.30 4.48
C LEU A 77 0.89 1.90 4.00
N HIS A 78 -0.09 1.79 3.10
CA HIS A 78 -0.50 0.53 2.48
C HIS A 78 0.69 -0.17 1.80
N GLU A 79 1.43 0.53 0.95
CA GLU A 79 2.59 -0.05 0.27
C GLU A 79 3.72 -0.44 1.23
N LEU A 80 3.89 0.28 2.34
CA LEU A 80 4.84 -0.11 3.38
C LEU A 80 4.40 -1.38 4.11
N VAL A 81 3.11 -1.66 4.24
CA VAL A 81 2.65 -2.95 4.76
C VAL A 81 3.13 -4.08 3.86
N HIS A 82 3.01 -3.95 2.53
CA HIS A 82 3.53 -4.95 1.60
C HIS A 82 5.05 -5.11 1.69
N HIS A 83 5.78 -4.01 1.88
CA HIS A 83 7.22 -4.08 2.10
C HIS A 83 7.58 -4.86 3.37
N VAL A 84 6.93 -4.56 4.49
CA VAL A 84 7.14 -5.26 5.77
C VAL A 84 6.75 -6.74 5.65
N GLN A 85 5.61 -7.05 5.02
CA GLN A 85 5.17 -8.43 4.76
C GLN A 85 6.22 -9.21 3.97
N ARG A 86 6.75 -8.63 2.89
CA ARG A 86 7.80 -9.27 2.08
C ARG A 86 9.07 -9.53 2.89
N ALA A 87 9.54 -8.52 3.64
CA ALA A 87 10.77 -8.65 4.41
C ALA A 87 10.67 -9.67 5.55
N ASN A 88 9.46 -9.88 6.08
CA ASN A 88 9.18 -10.88 7.11
C ASN A 88 8.78 -12.25 6.56
N ASN A 89 8.85 -12.45 5.23
CA ASN A 89 8.46 -13.69 4.55
C ASN A 89 7.07 -14.18 4.98
N VAL A 90 6.11 -13.26 5.11
CA VAL A 90 4.74 -13.60 5.49
C VAL A 90 4.18 -14.58 4.45
N GLU A 91 3.85 -15.79 4.89
CA GLU A 91 3.21 -16.78 4.03
C GLU A 91 1.74 -16.43 3.82
N ALA A 92 1.29 -16.51 2.58
CA ALA A 92 -0.10 -16.31 2.21
C ALA A 92 -0.50 -17.33 1.14
N PRO A 93 -1.75 -17.80 1.13
CA PRO A 93 -2.22 -18.79 0.15
C PRO A 93 -2.16 -18.29 -1.30
N CYS A 94 -2.12 -16.97 -1.50
CA CYS A 94 -1.97 -16.31 -2.78
C CYS A 94 -1.49 -14.86 -2.57
N VAL A 95 -1.09 -14.18 -3.65
CA VAL A 95 -0.68 -12.77 -3.59
C VAL A 95 -1.81 -11.86 -3.09
N ALA A 96 -3.05 -12.09 -3.54
CA ALA A 96 -4.22 -11.30 -3.16
C ALA A 96 -4.47 -11.30 -1.64
N ALA A 97 -4.16 -12.39 -0.94
CA ALA A 97 -4.39 -12.47 0.51
C ALA A 97 -3.57 -11.46 1.33
N HIS A 98 -2.48 -10.92 0.78
CA HIS A 98 -1.71 -9.85 1.42
C HIS A 98 -2.46 -8.51 1.49
N GLU A 99 -3.33 -8.23 0.51
CA GLU A 99 -4.12 -7.00 0.40
C GLU A 99 -4.98 -6.79 1.64
N ARG A 100 -5.52 -7.88 2.21
CA ARG A 100 -6.45 -7.77 3.34
C ARG A 100 -5.84 -7.03 4.51
N GLN A 101 -4.65 -7.45 4.93
CA GLN A 101 -3.94 -6.82 6.05
C GLN A 101 -3.52 -5.38 5.69
N ALA A 102 -3.10 -5.13 4.44
CA ALA A 102 -2.72 -3.79 4.00
C ALA A 102 -3.89 -2.81 4.08
N TYR A 103 -5.08 -3.19 3.57
CA TYR A 103 -6.30 -2.39 3.71
C TYR A 103 -6.77 -2.27 5.15
N ASP A 104 -6.78 -3.34 5.93
CA ASP A 104 -7.22 -3.30 7.33
C ASP A 104 -6.37 -2.32 8.15
N LEU A 105 -5.05 -2.32 7.93
CA LEU A 105 -4.13 -1.37 8.56
C LEU A 105 -4.27 0.05 8.01
N GLN A 106 -4.51 0.22 6.70
CA GLN A 106 -4.77 1.52 6.09
C GLN A 106 -6.03 2.18 6.67
N MET A 107 -7.13 1.43 6.76
CA MET A 107 -8.39 1.93 7.34
C MET A 107 -8.22 2.24 8.83
N LYS A 108 -7.51 1.38 9.58
CA LYS A 108 -7.20 1.62 10.98
C LYS A 108 -6.42 2.93 11.17
N TRP A 109 -5.33 3.11 10.42
CA TRP A 109 -4.51 4.31 10.51
C TRP A 109 -5.31 5.57 10.18
N LEU A 110 -6.13 5.54 9.12
CA LEU A 110 -6.99 6.68 8.75
C LEU A 110 -7.98 7.06 9.87
N ARG A 111 -8.60 6.08 10.53
CA ARG A 111 -9.46 6.34 11.69
C ARG A 111 -8.69 6.96 12.85
N GLU A 112 -7.45 6.53 13.10
CA GLU A 112 -6.56 7.14 14.10
C GLU A 112 -6.16 8.58 13.74
N GLN A 113 -6.20 8.95 12.45
CA GLN A 113 -6.05 10.34 12.00
C GLN A 113 -7.35 11.17 12.08
N GLY A 114 -8.44 10.60 12.60
CA GLY A 114 -9.72 11.28 12.75
C GLY A 114 -10.63 11.22 11.51
N VAL A 115 -10.37 10.33 10.56
CA VAL A 115 -11.24 10.14 9.38
C VAL A 115 -12.42 9.25 9.76
N GLU A 116 -13.64 9.81 9.69
CA GLU A 116 -14.89 9.10 10.01
C GLU A 116 -15.22 8.02 8.98
N ASP A 117 -15.09 8.33 7.68
CA ASP A 117 -15.32 7.40 6.57
C ASP A 117 -14.04 7.19 5.75
N PRO A 118 -13.15 6.26 6.17
CA PRO A 118 -11.90 6.01 5.48
C PRO A 118 -12.09 5.34 4.11
N TYR A 119 -13.18 4.59 3.91
CA TYR A 119 -13.46 3.93 2.63
C TYR A 119 -13.76 4.95 1.54
N SER A 120 -14.63 5.92 1.86
CA SER A 120 -14.96 7.03 0.95
C SER A 120 -13.74 7.91 0.63
N LEU A 121 -12.91 8.23 1.64
CA LEU A 121 -11.66 9.00 1.42
C LEU A 121 -10.71 8.30 0.43
N VAL A 122 -10.57 6.98 0.54
CA VAL A 122 -9.69 6.20 -0.35
C VAL A 122 -10.32 6.01 -1.73
N GLY A 123 -11.66 6.04 -1.82
CA GLY A 123 -12.42 5.77 -3.03
C GLY A 123 -12.67 4.28 -3.24
N THR A 124 -12.88 3.53 -2.16
CA THR A 124 -13.13 2.09 -2.18
C THR A 124 -14.31 1.73 -1.26
N ASN A 125 -14.63 0.44 -1.13
CA ASN A 125 -15.60 -0.08 -0.17
C ASN A 125 -15.22 -1.50 0.26
N GLU A 126 -15.93 -2.03 1.25
CA GLU A 126 -15.65 -3.36 1.80
C GLU A 126 -15.76 -4.49 0.77
N LEU A 127 -16.71 -4.40 -0.16
CA LEU A 127 -16.88 -5.40 -1.23
C LEU A 127 -15.68 -5.38 -2.17
N THR A 128 -15.22 -4.20 -2.58
CA THR A 128 -14.00 -4.06 -3.41
C THR A 128 -12.80 -4.64 -2.70
N ILE A 129 -12.58 -4.30 -1.41
CA ILE A 129 -11.47 -4.83 -0.61
C ILE A 129 -11.55 -6.36 -0.51
N TYR A 130 -12.74 -6.91 -0.27
CA TYR A 130 -12.94 -8.36 -0.27
C TYR A 130 -12.56 -8.97 -1.63
N MET A 131 -13.06 -8.41 -2.73
CA MET A 131 -12.82 -8.93 -4.08
C MET A 131 -11.34 -8.91 -4.51
N VAL A 132 -10.55 -7.94 -4.04
CA VAL A 132 -9.10 -7.86 -4.32
C VAL A 132 -8.27 -8.66 -3.32
N SER A 133 -8.83 -9.04 -2.17
CA SER A 133 -8.12 -9.77 -1.13
C SER A 133 -8.32 -11.29 -1.14
N VAL A 134 -9.31 -11.79 -1.87
CA VAL A 134 -9.58 -13.24 -1.94
C VAL A 134 -8.72 -13.94 -2.98
N CYS A 135 -8.26 -15.13 -2.64
CA CYS A 135 -7.61 -16.02 -3.61
C CYS A 135 -8.65 -16.48 -4.64
N ARG A 136 -8.27 -16.45 -5.91
CA ARG A 136 -9.05 -17.02 -6.99
C ARG A 136 -8.37 -18.31 -7.45
N ASP A 137 -9.16 -19.34 -7.73
CA ASP A 137 -8.63 -20.61 -8.21
C ASP A 137 -7.79 -20.39 -9.47
N GLY A 138 -6.52 -20.80 -9.43
CA GLY A 138 -5.56 -20.69 -10.55
C GLY A 138 -4.61 -19.48 -10.52
N SER A 139 -4.42 -18.83 -9.37
CA SER A 139 -3.38 -17.80 -9.15
C SER A 139 -2.19 -18.29 -8.32
#